data_AF-A0A6J5GHU1-F1
#
_entry.id   AF-A0A6J5GHU1-F1
#
_cell.length_a   1.000
_cell.length_b   1.000
_cell.length_c   1.000
_cell.angle_alpha   90.00
_cell.angle_beta   90.00
_cell.angle_gamma   90.00
#
_symmetry.space_group_name_H-M   'P 1'
#
loop_
_entity.id
_entity.type
_entity.pdbx_description
1 polymer ?
#
loop_
_entity_poly.entity_id
_entity_poly.type
_entity_poly.pdbx_seq_one_letter_code
_entity_poly.pdbx_strand_id
1 'polypeptide(L)'
;MQTVTTGTDASVRGLAATDTELYVADTYGNRIVVYDAASMQPLRSWSVPSPGRIAVDTDSTLWVPSGISSGNLTIASMRRMTKW
;
A
#
# COMPACT_ATOMS: atom_id res chain seq x y z
N MET A 1 -16.59 -7.97 -5.04
CA MET A 1 -16.56 -6.91 -4.00
C MET A 1 -16.37 -7.60 -2.66
N GLN A 2 -15.43 -7.14 -1.83
CA GLN A 2 -15.27 -7.67 -0.48
C GLN A 2 -16.24 -6.94 0.44
N THR A 3 -17.21 -7.66 1.00
CA THR A 3 -18.12 -7.11 2.00
C THR A 3 -17.42 -7.11 3.36
N VAL A 4 -17.43 -5.95 4.01
CA VAL A 4 -16.88 -5.78 5.36
C VAL A 4 -18.04 -5.73 6.34
N THR A 5 -17.96 -6.53 7.41
CA THR A 5 -18.97 -6.50 8.48
C THR A 5 -19.04 -5.11 9.11
N THR A 6 -20.26 -4.64 9.39
CA THR A 6 -20.46 -3.35 10.07
C THR A 6 -19.74 -3.34 11.42
N GLY A 7 -18.96 -2.27 11.67
CA GLY A 7 -18.13 -2.14 12.88
C GLY A 7 -16.69 -2.63 12.73
N THR A 8 -16.33 -3.29 11.63
CA THR A 8 -14.94 -3.65 11.32
C THR A 8 -14.20 -2.46 10.75
N ASP A 9 -13.04 -2.14 11.31
CA ASP A 9 -12.16 -1.09 10.78
C ASP A 9 -11.44 -1.58 9.52
N ALA A 10 -12.00 -1.21 8.36
CA ALA A 10 -11.42 -1.45 7.04
C ALA A 10 -10.91 -0.17 6.36
N SER A 11 -10.45 0.79 7.16
CA SER A 11 -9.98 2.08 6.66
C SER A 11 -8.73 1.91 5.79
N VAL A 12 -8.72 2.55 4.63
CA VAL A 12 -7.48 2.81 3.89
C VAL A 12 -6.68 3.84 4.69
N ARG A 13 -5.45 3.51 5.08
CA ARG A 13 -4.63 4.37 5.95
C ARG A 13 -3.54 5.15 5.24
N GLY A 14 -3.32 4.90 3.96
CA GLY A 14 -2.28 5.53 3.17
C GLY A 14 -2.56 5.44 1.68
N LEU A 15 -2.31 6.54 0.98
CA LEU A 15 -2.36 6.66 -0.47
C LEU A 15 -1.14 7.47 -0.91
N ALA A 16 -0.50 7.05 -2.00
CA ALA A 16 0.51 7.85 -2.69
C ALA A 16 0.41 7.56 -4.18
N ALA A 17 0.69 8.56 -5.02
CA ALA A 17 0.57 8.43 -6.47
C ALA A 17 1.84 8.93 -7.17
N THR A 18 2.14 8.31 -8.30
CA THR A 18 3.00 8.85 -9.36
C THR A 18 2.13 9.16 -10.57
N ASP A 19 2.72 9.64 -11.67
CA ASP A 19 2.00 9.90 -12.91
C ASP A 19 1.33 8.65 -13.50
N THR A 20 1.80 7.45 -13.14
CA THR A 20 1.33 6.18 -13.72
C THR A 20 0.70 5.23 -12.72
N GLU A 21 0.90 5.43 -11.42
CA GLU A 21 0.48 4.45 -10.42
C GLU A 21 -0.09 5.08 -9.16
N LEU A 22 -1.13 4.45 -8.63
CA LEU A 22 -1.67 4.72 -7.30
C LEU A 22 -1.34 3.56 -6.37
N TYR A 23 -0.65 3.85 -5.28
CA TYR A 23 -0.33 2.92 -4.21
C TYR A 23 -1.33 3.09 -3.06
N VAL A 24 -1.92 1.98 -2.62
CA VAL A 24 -2.95 1.95 -1.57
C VAL A 24 -2.54 1.02 -0.45
N ALA A 25 -2.52 1.55 0.78
CA ALA A 25 -2.37 0.75 2.00
C ALA A 25 -3.72 0.18 2.40
N ASP A 26 -4.00 -1.04 1.91
CA ASP A 26 -5.12 -1.86 2.36
C ASP A 26 -4.74 -2.50 3.71
N THR A 27 -4.86 -1.70 4.77
CA THR A 27 -4.47 -2.11 6.12
C THR A 27 -5.26 -3.34 6.58
N TYR A 28 -6.54 -3.38 6.24
CA TYR A 28 -7.42 -4.52 6.56
C TYR A 28 -6.97 -5.79 5.85
N GLY A 29 -6.63 -5.69 4.57
CA GLY A 29 -6.12 -6.80 3.75
C GLY A 29 -4.65 -7.15 3.99
N ASN A 30 -3.94 -6.48 4.90
CA ASN A 30 -2.49 -6.64 5.15
C ASN A 30 -1.65 -6.63 3.87
N ARG A 31 -1.90 -5.64 3.00
CA ARG A 31 -1.23 -5.55 1.71
C ARG A 31 -1.14 -4.13 1.19
N ILE A 32 -0.18 -3.93 0.28
CA ILE A 32 -0.21 -2.80 -0.64
C ILE A 32 -0.85 -3.28 -1.94
N VAL A 33 -1.80 -2.49 -2.45
CA VAL A 33 -2.37 -2.68 -3.78
C VAL A 33 -1.91 -1.52 -4.65
N VAL A 34 -1.48 -1.83 -5.88
CA VAL A 34 -1.11 -0.81 -6.86
C VAL A 34 -2.11 -0.84 -8.00
N TYR A 35 -2.61 0.33 -8.35
CA TYR A 35 -3.49 0.55 -9.47
C TYR A 35 -2.79 1.37 -10.54
N ASP A 36 -3.21 1.21 -11.78
CA ASP A 36 -2.92 2.16 -12.84
C ASP A 36 -3.64 3.48 -12.51
N ALA A 37 -2.92 4.60 -12.53
CA ALA A 37 -3.44 5.88 -12.06
C ALA A 37 -4.56 6.45 -12.98
N ALA A 38 -4.57 6.08 -14.26
CA ALA A 38 -5.55 6.60 -15.22
C ALA A 38 -6.82 5.76 -15.26
N SER A 39 -6.68 4.43 -15.36
CA SER A 39 -7.78 3.49 -15.53
C SER A 39 -8.32 2.92 -14.22
N MET A 40 -7.60 3.13 -13.11
CA MET A 40 -7.91 2.57 -11.79
C MET A 40 -7.98 1.04 -11.78
N GLN A 41 -7.38 0.38 -12.77
CA GLN A 41 -7.29 -1.08 -12.82
C GLN A 41 -6.16 -1.58 -11.90
N PRO A 42 -6.37 -2.68 -11.15
CA PRO A 42 -5.32 -3.23 -10.30
C PRO A 42 -4.18 -3.78 -11.15
N LEU A 43 -2.95 -3.35 -10.85
CA LEU A 43 -1.73 -3.80 -11.53
C LEU A 43 -1.03 -4.93 -10.78
N ARG A 44 -0.89 -4.79 -9.45
CA ARG A 44 -0.20 -5.76 -8.58
C ARG A 44 -0.56 -5.55 -7.12
N SER A 45 -0.20 -6.52 -6.28
CA SER A 45 -0.26 -6.38 -4.82
C SER A 45 0.82 -7.22 -4.15
N TRP A 46 1.20 -6.84 -2.93
CA TRP A 46 2.10 -7.63 -2.09
C TRP A 46 1.77 -7.46 -0.61
N SER A 47 2.09 -8.49 0.18
CA SER A 47 1.81 -8.51 1.62
C SER A 47 2.71 -7.52 2.37
N VAL A 48 2.08 -6.75 3.24
CA VAL A 48 2.75 -5.92 4.25
C VAL A 48 1.89 -6.03 5.51
N PRO A 49 2.41 -6.40 6.68
CA PRO A 49 1.59 -6.50 7.88
C PRO A 49 1.13 -5.10 8.33
N SER A 50 -0.20 -4.90 8.43
CA SER A 50 -0.81 -3.64 8.85
C SER A 50 -0.09 -2.39 8.29
N PRO A 51 -0.15 -2.18 6.96
CA PRO A 51 0.51 -1.05 6.32
C PRO A 51 -0.14 0.26 6.75
N GLY A 52 0.69 1.28 6.97
CA GLY A 52 0.26 2.63 7.30
C GLY A 52 0.35 3.61 6.14
N ARG A 53 0.76 4.84 6.48
CA ARG A 53 1.00 5.92 5.51
C ARG A 53 2.04 5.48 4.47
N ILE A 54 1.95 6.04 3.27
CA ILE A 54 2.87 5.72 2.18
C ILE A 54 3.60 7.00 1.79
N ALA A 55 4.91 6.88 1.52
CA ALA A 55 5.67 7.91 0.83
C ALA A 55 6.37 7.30 -0.39
N VAL A 56 6.45 8.07 -1.48
CA VAL A 56 7.18 7.71 -2.70
C VAL A 56 8.31 8.72 -2.84
N ASP A 57 9.54 8.24 -2.95
CA ASP A 57 10.70 9.08 -3.25
C ASP A 57 10.81 9.33 -4.77
N THR A 58 11.56 10.36 -5.14
CA THR A 58 11.88 10.76 -6.51
C THR A 58 12.54 9.65 -7.33
N ASP A 59 13.22 8.69 -6.69
CA ASP A 59 13.80 7.52 -7.35
C ASP A 59 12.82 6.33 -7.48
N SER A 60 11.54 6.56 -7.19
CA SER A 60 10.46 5.57 -7.14
C SER A 60 10.59 4.53 -6.02
N THR A 61 11.39 4.77 -4.99
CA THR A 61 11.39 3.95 -3.78
C THR A 61 10.11 4.22 -2.97
N LEU A 62 9.40 3.15 -2.61
CA LEU A 62 8.22 3.20 -1.76
C LEU A 62 8.60 2.96 -0.30
N TRP A 63 8.19 3.85 0.59
CA TRP A 63 8.36 3.75 2.04
C TRP A 63 7.02 3.52 2.72
N VAL A 64 6.94 2.47 3.54
CA VAL A 64 5.70 2.06 4.23
C VAL A 64 6.02 1.65 5.67
N PRO A 65 5.53 2.37 6.69
CA PRO A 65 5.48 1.86 8.05
C PRO A 65 4.54 0.65 8.12
N SER A 66 4.97 -0.40 8.79
CA SER A 66 4.23 -1.65 8.98
C SER A 66 4.02 -1.92 10.47
N GLY A 67 3.01 -2.74 10.80
CA GLY A 67 2.67 -3.06 12.18
C GLY A 67 1.98 -1.92 12.95
N ILE A 68 1.31 -1.00 12.24
CA ILE A 68 0.75 0.21 12.88
C ILE A 68 -0.40 -0.07 13.86
N SER A 69 -1.02 -1.23 13.76
CA SER A 69 -2.06 -1.69 14.70
C SER A 69 -1.54 -2.63 15.78
N SER A 70 -0.27 -3.08 15.73
CA SER A 70 0.29 -4.09 16.64
C SER A 70 1.25 -3.53 17.70
N GLY A 71 1.61 -2.24 17.61
CA GLY A 71 2.58 -1.61 18.51
C GLY A 71 4.05 -1.95 18.20
N ASN A 72 4.31 -2.84 17.25
CA ASN A 72 5.66 -3.14 16.75
C ASN A 72 5.87 -2.48 15.39
N LEU A 73 6.30 -1.21 15.43
CA LEU A 73 6.46 -0.38 14.24
C LEU A 73 7.79 -0.68 13.55
N THR A 74 7.73 -1.03 12.26
CA THR A 74 8.90 -1.16 11.40
C THR A 74 8.71 -0.37 10.11
N ILE A 75 9.80 -0.07 9.40
CA ILE A 75 9.75 0.57 8.08
C ILE A 75 10.15 -0.44 7.02
N ALA A 76 9.28 -0.63 6.03
CA ALA A 76 9.58 -1.38 4.82
C ALA A 76 9.89 -0.41 3.68
N SER A 77 10.95 -0.69 2.92
CA SER A 77 11.28 0.00 1.66
C SER A 77 11.20 -0.98 0.50
N MET A 78 10.58 -0.59 -0.60
CA MET A 78 10.50 -1.40 -1.83
C MET A 78 10.95 -0.54 -3.01
N ARG A 79 11.98 -0.99 -3.74
CA ARG A 79 12.44 -0.37 -4.98
C ARG A 79 12.12 -1.29 -6.15
N ARG A 80 11.61 -0.74 -7.26
CA ARG A 80 11.45 -1.51 -8.50
C ARG A 80 12.82 -2.05 -8.94
N MET A 81 12.98 -3.38 -8.94
CA MET A 81 14.11 -4.03 -9.58
C MET A 81 13.68 -4.42 -11.00
N THR A 82 14.10 -3.62 -11.97
CA THR A 82 13.94 -3.98 -13.39
C THR A 82 14.90 -5.13 -13.69
N LYS A 83 14.38 -6.34 -13.92
CA LYS A 83 15.17 -7.43 -14.51
C LYS A 83 15.31 -7.17 -16.01
N TRP A 84 16.55 -7.24 -16.51
CA TRP A 84 16.89 -7.31 -17.93
C TRP A 84 16.66 -8.72 -18.46
#